data_AF-A0A142FN88-F1
#
_entry.id   AF-A0A142FN88-F1
#
_cell.length_a   1.000
_cell.length_b   1.000
_cell.length_c   1.000
_cell.angle_alpha   90.00
_cell.angle_beta   90.00
_cell.angle_gamma   90.00
#
_symmetry.space_group_name_H-M   'P 1'
#
loop_
_entity.id
_entity.type
_entity.pdbx_description
1 polymer ?
#
loop_
_entity_poly.entity_id
_entity_poly.type
_entity_poly.pdbx_seq_one_letter_code
_entity_poly.pdbx_strand_id
1 'polypeptide(L)'
;MSAQGMGVYQVRVTLSGIRPPIWRRLLISPQATFQDLHRIIQIAMGWRASHLHLFQAADGRLIGDPAEDEDDMMGFRDETRLRVGSVLTREGQAIKYEYDFGDSWEHQVKLEKILPAGDEGHLPRCIKAARQCPPEDVGGVHGYYEFVDAMHDPAHPEHEGVKEWWGGEFDPEFVKLEEINQLLPERDALFAESDVDALPPADFHGLSPSQMHELLLSPLHCPSVFKPLTNAKTVDQELDTAPILQMAKALVNELGEKGIRLTGKGNLPLKQVKAMIEAAGEEVVVPFAGYGSVRSEEDILGVQLTRVLLELAGYTRKEKGRLLLKKSAAKRIHTKGWLTLYQDMLAATFSEFNWAWMDHYDGLDDIQTVGPFFLWLLAEKGGVWLPVDGCINDMLAAFPQLPLSAHSRPYASEEQQTRWALDSRVIRLFRLLGLIELNPERVLFREEAGQRLRRTALFEGVFAKAGVGD
;
A
#
# COMPACT_ATOMS: atom_id res chain seq x y z
N MET A 1 26.04 29.14 39.92
CA MET A 1 24.75 28.41 40.01
C MET A 1 23.77 29.09 39.07
N SER A 2 23.62 28.59 37.84
CA SER A 2 22.78 29.18 36.80
C SER A 2 21.37 28.56 36.85
N ALA A 3 20.37 29.41 37.06
CA ALA A 3 18.96 29.07 37.18
C ALA A 3 18.33 28.70 35.83
N GLN A 4 18.66 27.53 35.28
CA GLN A 4 18.14 27.06 33.97
C GLN A 4 17.07 25.95 34.06
N GLY A 5 16.45 25.73 35.22
CA GLY A 5 15.67 24.51 35.46
C GLY A 5 14.14 24.58 35.54
N MET A 6 13.52 25.75 35.73
CA MET A 6 12.12 25.80 36.21
C MET A 6 11.33 26.99 35.65
N GLY A 7 11.27 27.16 34.34
CA GLY A 7 10.42 28.18 33.71
C GLY A 7 9.45 27.56 32.70
N VAL A 8 8.31 28.18 32.45
CA VAL A 8 7.37 27.78 31.40
C VAL A 8 7.67 28.57 30.13
N TYR A 9 7.78 27.90 29.00
CA TYR A 9 8.02 28.55 27.72
C TYR A 9 6.70 28.90 27.05
N GLN A 10 6.49 30.19 26.78
CA GLN A 10 5.41 30.63 25.90
C GLN A 10 5.95 30.70 24.47
N VAL A 11 5.50 29.78 23.61
CA VAL A 11 5.87 29.74 22.20
C VAL A 11 4.70 30.12 21.31
N ARG A 12 4.97 30.83 20.23
CA ARG A 12 4.03 31.08 19.15
C ARG A 12 4.43 30.25 17.95
N VAL A 13 3.50 29.44 17.45
CA VAL A 13 3.65 28.65 16.23
C VAL A 13 2.79 29.31 15.17
N THR A 14 3.41 29.74 14.07
CA THR A 14 2.72 30.42 12.96
C THR A 14 2.96 29.66 11.67
N LEU A 15 1.89 29.31 10.96
CA LEU A 15 1.98 28.69 9.65
C LEU A 15 2.43 29.72 8.60
N SER A 16 3.46 29.39 7.84
CA SER A 16 4.04 30.25 6.80
C SER A 16 3.20 30.21 5.53
N GLY A 17 3.32 31.23 4.68
CA GLY A 17 2.62 31.27 3.38
C GLY A 17 1.11 31.61 3.44
N ILE A 18 0.49 31.61 4.62
CA ILE A 18 -0.96 31.83 4.77
C ILE A 18 -1.32 33.25 5.22
N ARG A 19 -2.32 33.84 4.57
CA ARG A 19 -2.94 35.13 4.93
C ARG A 19 -4.47 35.05 4.84
N PRO A 20 -5.22 35.52 5.87
CA PRO A 20 -4.76 35.96 7.20
C PRO A 20 -4.00 34.88 7.99
N PRO A 21 -3.10 35.25 8.93
CA PRO A 21 -2.19 34.28 9.55
C PRO A 21 -2.91 33.26 10.43
N ILE A 22 -2.58 31.97 10.26
CA ILE A 22 -2.99 30.87 11.11
C ILE A 22 -1.92 30.64 12.18
N TRP A 23 -2.29 30.62 13.45
CA TRP A 23 -1.30 30.49 14.54
C TRP A 23 -1.86 29.93 15.84
N ARG A 24 -0.95 29.41 16.67
CA ARG A 24 -1.19 28.90 18.03
C ARG A 24 -0.20 29.52 19.00
N ARG A 25 -0.64 29.78 20.23
CA ARG A 25 0.22 30.20 21.35
C ARG A 25 0.13 29.17 22.45
N LEU A 26 1.26 28.50 22.67
CA LEU A 26 1.38 27.33 23.52
C LEU A 26 2.26 27.65 24.72
N LEU A 27 1.92 27.06 25.86
CA LEU A 27 2.76 26.96 27.04
C LEU A 27 3.30 25.54 27.10
N ILE A 28 4.63 25.42 27.11
CA ILE A 28 5.33 24.12 27.09
C ILE A 28 6.43 24.10 28.15
N SER A 29 6.80 22.88 28.56
CA SER A 29 8.00 22.69 29.38
C SER A 29 9.26 22.88 28.52
N PRO A 30 10.28 23.63 28.96
CA PRO A 30 11.58 23.66 28.28
C PRO A 30 12.30 22.32 28.32
N GLN A 31 11.85 21.40 29.18
CA GLN A 31 12.37 20.03 29.25
C GLN A 31 11.71 19.09 28.24
N ALA A 32 10.64 19.53 27.56
CA ALA A 32 10.03 18.79 26.47
C ALA A 32 11.08 18.53 25.37
N THR A 33 11.01 17.35 24.78
CA THR A 33 11.84 16.96 23.64
C THR A 33 11.34 17.63 22.36
N PHE A 34 12.08 17.49 21.25
CA PHE A 34 11.56 17.95 19.96
C PHE A 34 10.44 17.04 19.43
N GLN A 35 10.46 15.75 19.76
CA GLN A 35 9.34 14.84 19.51
C GLN A 35 8.08 15.27 20.29
N ASP A 36 8.22 15.65 21.56
CA ASP A 36 7.12 16.22 22.35
C ASP A 36 6.54 17.48 21.68
N LEU A 37 7.43 18.35 21.18
CA LEU A 37 7.05 19.60 20.51
C LEU A 37 6.33 19.33 19.19
N HIS A 38 6.80 18.38 18.38
CA HIS A 38 6.14 17.94 17.15
C HIS A 38 4.69 17.54 17.46
N ARG A 39 4.51 16.58 18.37
CA ARG A 39 3.19 16.09 18.76
C ARG A 39 2.28 17.19 19.34
N ILE A 40 2.84 18.15 20.09
CA ILE A 40 2.10 19.33 20.59
C ILE A 40 1.61 20.20 19.43
N ILE A 41 2.45 20.44 18.42
CA ILE A 41 2.08 21.23 17.24
C ILE A 41 0.98 20.51 16.46
N GLN A 42 1.12 19.20 16.26
CA GLN A 42 0.14 18.37 15.54
C GLN A 42 -1.26 18.48 16.14
N ILE A 43 -1.41 18.25 17.46
CA ILE A 43 -2.71 18.46 18.14
C ILE A 43 -3.19 19.90 18.02
N ALA A 44 -2.30 20.87 18.21
CA ALA A 44 -2.68 22.27 18.17
C ALA A 44 -3.17 22.71 16.77
N MET A 45 -2.62 22.11 15.71
CA MET A 45 -3.07 22.36 14.34
C MET A 45 -4.27 21.49 13.94
N GLY A 46 -4.54 20.38 14.62
CA GLY A 46 -5.60 19.43 14.27
C GLY A 46 -5.16 18.40 13.24
N TRP A 47 -3.86 18.11 13.20
CA TRP A 47 -3.22 17.16 12.30
C TRP A 47 -2.87 15.85 13.00
N ARG A 48 -2.50 14.84 12.20
CA ARG A 48 -2.43 13.43 12.63
C ARG A 48 -1.02 12.88 12.72
N ALA A 49 0.02 13.70 12.51
CA ALA A 49 1.41 13.26 12.47
C ALA A 49 1.63 12.10 11.47
N SER A 50 0.96 12.13 10.32
CA SER A 50 0.96 11.05 9.32
C SER A 50 2.09 11.13 8.29
N HIS A 51 2.84 12.23 8.30
CA HIS A 51 3.94 12.49 7.37
C HIS A 51 5.23 12.84 8.12
N LEU A 52 6.36 12.75 7.39
CA LEU A 52 7.67 13.13 7.90
C LEU A 52 7.71 14.60 8.33
N HIS A 53 8.60 14.92 9.27
CA HIS A 53 8.81 16.28 9.74
C HIS A 53 10.27 16.58 10.06
N LEU A 54 10.61 17.86 10.08
CA LEU A 54 11.94 18.31 10.43
C LEU A 54 11.91 19.65 11.15
N PHE A 55 12.76 19.79 12.16
CA PHE A 55 13.06 21.10 12.74
C PHE A 55 14.42 21.60 12.29
N GLN A 56 14.51 22.90 12.02
CA GLN A 56 15.77 23.58 11.74
C GLN A 56 16.00 24.70 12.76
N ALA A 57 17.08 24.58 13.52
CA ALA A 57 17.52 25.60 14.46
C ALA A 57 18.09 26.83 13.74
N ALA A 58 18.16 27.97 14.45
CA ALA A 58 18.66 29.23 13.89
C ALA A 58 20.14 29.18 13.45
N ASP A 59 20.92 28.24 13.96
CA ASP A 59 22.32 27.99 13.57
C ASP A 59 22.46 26.92 12.47
N GLY A 60 21.35 26.48 11.88
CA GLY A 60 21.32 25.53 10.77
C GLY A 60 21.25 24.06 11.20
N ARG A 61 21.35 23.74 12.50
CA ARG A 61 21.22 22.36 12.97
C ARG A 61 19.85 21.78 12.62
N LEU A 62 19.86 20.58 12.05
CA LEU A 62 18.66 19.80 11.73
C LEU A 62 18.35 18.84 12.88
N ILE A 63 17.07 18.75 13.25
CA ILE A 63 16.58 17.97 14.38
C ILE A 63 15.36 17.18 13.89
N GLY A 64 15.44 15.86 13.93
CA GLY A 64 14.46 14.90 13.41
C GLY A 64 14.80 13.48 13.86
N ASP A 65 14.18 12.47 13.27
CA ASP A 65 14.48 11.06 13.55
C ASP A 65 15.80 10.64 12.86
N PRO A 66 16.84 10.24 13.60
CA PRO A 66 18.08 9.74 13.00
C PRO A 66 17.90 8.53 12.07
N ALA A 67 16.83 7.75 12.21
CA ALA A 67 16.52 6.64 11.31
C ALA A 67 16.17 7.11 9.88
N GLU A 68 15.70 8.35 9.73
CA GLU A 68 15.36 8.95 8.43
C GLU A 68 16.59 9.54 7.70
N ASP A 69 17.77 9.55 8.34
CA ASP A 69 19.05 9.95 7.75
C ASP A 69 19.92 8.70 7.51
N GLU A 70 19.45 7.81 6.62
CA GLU A 70 20.02 6.46 6.39
C GLU A 70 21.54 6.45 6.13
N ASP A 71 22.06 7.48 5.45
CA ASP A 71 23.47 7.63 5.09
C ASP A 71 24.27 8.54 6.07
N ASP A 72 23.64 9.05 7.13
CA ASP A 72 24.20 9.97 8.15
C ASP A 72 24.80 11.26 7.53
N MET A 73 24.30 11.64 6.35
CA MET A 73 24.82 12.76 5.55
C MET A 73 24.21 14.09 5.97
N MET A 74 22.99 14.08 6.51
CA MET A 74 22.29 15.29 6.96
C MET A 74 22.67 15.67 8.40
N GLY A 75 23.15 14.71 9.20
CA GLY A 75 23.63 14.89 10.56
C GLY A 75 22.51 15.22 11.55
N PHE A 76 21.38 14.52 11.44
CA PHE A 76 20.20 14.79 12.28
C PHE A 76 20.51 14.66 13.77
N ARG A 77 20.02 15.63 14.54
CA ARG A 77 20.02 15.55 16.00
C ARG A 77 18.75 14.83 16.44
N ASP A 78 18.93 13.73 17.17
CA ASP A 78 17.86 12.91 17.73
C ASP A 78 16.83 13.75 18.50
N GLU A 79 15.64 13.86 17.92
CA GLU A 79 14.53 14.65 18.46
C GLU A 79 13.90 14.07 19.72
N THR A 80 14.04 12.76 19.95
CA THR A 80 13.52 12.06 21.13
C THR A 80 14.33 12.40 22.38
N ARG A 81 15.57 12.88 22.20
CA ARG A 81 16.51 13.21 23.29
C ARG A 81 16.77 14.70 23.42
N LEU A 82 16.80 15.43 22.32
CA LEU A 82 17.13 16.85 22.35
C LEU A 82 15.97 17.65 22.95
N ARG A 83 16.27 18.48 23.96
CA ARG A 83 15.26 19.29 24.65
C ARG A 83 15.10 20.66 24.01
N VAL A 84 13.86 21.15 23.96
CA VAL A 84 13.53 22.47 23.40
C VAL A 84 14.34 23.58 24.06
N GLY A 85 14.45 23.58 25.40
CA GLY A 85 15.21 24.58 26.16
C GLY A 85 16.72 24.57 25.93
N SER A 86 17.26 23.55 25.26
CA SER A 86 18.68 23.52 24.85
C SER A 86 18.93 24.24 23.52
N VAL A 87 17.87 24.47 22.73
CA VAL A 87 17.93 25.11 21.40
C VAL A 87 17.32 26.51 21.47
N LEU A 88 16.10 26.63 21.98
CA LEU A 88 15.44 27.90 22.24
C LEU A 88 15.84 28.39 23.64
N THR A 89 16.76 29.35 23.72
CA THR A 89 17.36 29.78 25.00
C THR A 89 17.03 31.22 25.38
N ARG A 90 16.56 32.04 24.43
CA ARG A 90 16.27 33.46 24.62
C ARG A 90 14.94 33.87 24.00
N GLU A 91 14.25 34.77 24.68
CA GLU A 91 13.04 35.41 24.13
C GLU A 91 13.34 36.06 22.77
N GLY A 92 12.41 35.91 21.84
CA GLY A 92 12.53 36.36 20.45
C GLY A 92 13.22 35.37 19.51
N GLN A 93 13.89 34.34 20.00
CA GLN A 93 14.49 33.30 19.16
C GLN A 93 13.41 32.48 18.47
N ALA A 94 13.68 32.06 17.23
CA ALA A 94 12.79 31.22 16.45
C ALA A 94 13.54 30.05 15.80
N ILE A 95 12.80 29.00 15.51
CA ILE A 95 13.20 27.84 14.72
C ILE A 95 12.15 27.60 13.64
N LYS A 96 12.51 26.83 12.62
CA LYS A 96 11.56 26.34 11.62
C LYS A 96 11.11 24.92 11.96
N TYR A 97 9.87 24.60 11.63
CA TYR A 97 9.28 23.27 11.70
C TYR A 97 8.57 23.00 10.37
N GLU A 98 9.03 22.02 9.62
CA GLU A 98 8.40 21.56 8.38
C GLU A 98 7.69 20.23 8.65
N TYR A 99 6.48 20.09 8.14
CA TYR A 99 5.67 18.88 8.24
C TYR A 99 5.11 18.55 6.85
N ASP A 100 5.13 17.26 6.51
CA ASP A 100 4.79 16.74 5.20
C ASP A 100 5.69 17.32 4.09
N PHE A 101 6.71 16.56 3.67
CA PHE A 101 7.62 17.01 2.61
C PHE A 101 6.97 17.01 1.21
N GLY A 102 5.77 16.45 1.06
CA GLY A 102 4.95 16.60 -0.15
C GLY A 102 4.30 17.97 -0.22
N ASP A 103 3.49 18.31 0.79
CA ASP A 103 2.76 19.58 0.86
C ASP A 103 3.59 20.77 1.38
N SER A 104 4.73 20.49 2.02
CA SER A 104 5.71 21.41 2.59
C SER A 104 5.11 22.45 3.54
N TRP A 105 4.46 21.97 4.62
CA TRP A 105 3.88 22.83 5.64
C TRP A 105 4.93 23.42 6.57
N GLU A 106 5.47 24.59 6.19
CA GLU A 106 6.45 25.31 6.99
C GLU A 106 5.82 26.16 8.11
N HIS A 107 6.36 26.01 9.33
CA HIS A 107 5.99 26.79 10.50
C HIS A 107 7.18 27.53 11.09
N GLN A 108 6.92 28.73 11.61
CA GLN A 108 7.83 29.41 12.50
C GLN A 108 7.41 29.17 13.96
N VAL A 109 8.29 28.55 14.75
CA VAL A 109 8.13 28.40 16.20
C VAL A 109 9.01 29.41 16.90
N LYS A 110 8.40 30.41 17.56
CA LYS A 110 9.09 31.51 18.23
C LYS A 110 8.88 31.48 19.74
N LEU A 111 9.97 31.51 20.50
CA LEU A 111 9.93 31.69 21.95
C LEU A 111 9.56 33.15 22.26
N GLU A 112 8.32 33.41 22.69
CA GLU A 112 7.86 34.76 23.00
C GLU A 112 8.26 35.18 24.42
N LYS A 113 8.09 34.30 25.41
CA LYS A 113 8.36 34.60 26.82
C LYS A 113 8.88 33.39 27.60
N ILE A 114 9.74 33.63 28.58
CA ILE A 114 10.14 32.66 29.60
C ILE A 114 9.48 33.07 30.93
N LEU A 115 8.46 32.32 31.35
CA LEU A 115 7.68 32.62 32.55
C LEU A 115 8.25 31.88 33.77
N PRO A 116 8.16 32.45 34.99
CA PRO A 116 8.63 31.79 36.22
C PRO A 116 7.78 30.55 36.56
N ALA A 117 8.39 29.52 37.16
CA ALA A 117 7.65 28.41 37.77
C ALA A 117 6.74 28.89 38.91
N GLY A 118 5.50 28.39 38.94
CA GLY A 118 4.51 28.75 39.97
C GLY A 118 3.08 28.93 39.47
N ASP A 119 2.86 28.98 38.16
CA ASP A 119 1.53 29.02 37.51
C ASP A 119 1.34 27.81 36.57
N GLU A 120 1.81 26.65 37.03
CA GLU A 120 1.85 25.36 36.31
C GLU A 120 0.47 24.71 36.27
N GLY A 121 -0.53 25.38 35.69
CA GLY A 121 -1.64 24.63 35.11
C GLY A 121 -1.09 23.52 34.20
N HIS A 122 -1.83 22.42 34.02
CA HIS A 122 -1.39 21.26 33.23
C HIS A 122 -0.74 21.70 31.90
N LEU A 123 0.56 21.40 31.74
CA LEU A 123 1.32 21.60 30.50
C LEU A 123 1.33 20.28 29.72
N PRO A 124 1.35 20.31 28.38
CA PRO A 124 1.28 21.49 27.52
C PRO A 124 -0.13 22.10 27.45
N ARG A 125 -0.23 23.40 27.15
CA ARG A 125 -1.51 24.12 27.07
C ARG A 125 -1.52 25.17 25.96
N CYS A 126 -2.57 25.20 25.14
CA CYS A 126 -2.84 26.27 24.19
C CYS A 126 -3.64 27.39 24.85
N ILE A 127 -3.06 28.59 24.92
CA ILE A 127 -3.69 29.74 25.61
C ILE A 127 -4.37 30.72 24.66
N LYS A 128 -3.98 30.72 23.38
CA LYS A 128 -4.63 31.48 22.30
C LYS A 128 -4.39 30.79 20.97
N ALA A 129 -5.36 30.87 20.09
CA ALA A 129 -5.28 30.37 18.73
C ALA A 129 -6.08 31.27 17.79
N ALA A 130 -5.74 31.27 16.51
CA ALA A 130 -6.49 31.97 15.49
C ALA A 130 -6.55 31.12 14.22
N ARG A 131 -7.75 31.04 13.65
CA ARG A 131 -8.10 30.35 12.41
C ARG A 131 -7.94 28.82 12.46
N GLN A 132 -8.79 28.14 11.72
CA GLN A 132 -8.69 26.70 11.49
C GLN A 132 -7.46 26.42 10.63
N CYS A 133 -6.72 25.36 10.92
CA CYS A 133 -5.60 24.98 10.05
C CYS A 133 -6.10 24.30 8.78
N PRO A 134 -5.28 24.28 7.71
CA PRO A 134 -5.58 23.51 6.52
C PRO A 134 -5.84 22.04 6.87
N PRO A 135 -6.78 21.36 6.19
CA PRO A 135 -6.90 19.91 6.26
C PRO A 135 -5.58 19.21 5.88
N GLU A 136 -5.37 17.99 6.39
CA GLU A 136 -4.31 17.11 5.89
C GLU A 136 -4.52 16.83 4.39
N ASP A 137 -3.43 16.62 3.65
CA ASP A 137 -3.43 16.24 2.22
C ASP A 137 -4.18 17.21 1.27
N VAL A 138 -4.38 18.46 1.68
CA VAL A 138 -5.11 19.45 0.86
C VAL A 138 -4.26 20.02 -0.29
N GLY A 139 -2.99 19.62 -0.43
CA GLY A 139 -2.12 20.04 -1.53
C GLY A 139 -1.32 21.32 -1.21
N GLY A 140 -0.87 21.44 0.04
CA GLY A 140 -0.03 22.55 0.50
C GLY A 140 -0.75 23.90 0.51
N VAL A 141 0.04 24.97 0.61
CA VAL A 141 -0.48 26.35 0.71
C VAL A 141 -1.39 26.70 -0.48
N HIS A 142 -1.05 26.26 -1.68
CA HIS A 142 -1.84 26.55 -2.88
C HIS A 142 -3.18 25.81 -2.85
N GLY A 143 -3.16 24.49 -2.59
CA GLY A 143 -4.36 23.68 -2.53
C GLY A 143 -5.31 24.12 -1.41
N TYR A 144 -4.79 24.60 -0.27
CA TYR A 144 -5.64 25.19 0.76
C TYR A 144 -6.41 26.44 0.31
N TYR A 145 -5.80 27.33 -0.48
CA TYR A 145 -6.55 28.49 -0.99
C TYR A 145 -7.61 28.06 -2.01
N GLU A 146 -7.29 27.12 -2.90
CA GLU A 146 -8.27 26.56 -3.84
C GLU A 146 -9.42 25.88 -3.11
N PHE A 147 -9.12 25.12 -2.04
CA PHE A 147 -10.09 24.49 -1.16
C PHE A 147 -11.02 25.52 -0.51
N VAL A 148 -10.48 26.60 0.08
CA VAL A 148 -11.28 27.65 0.72
C VAL A 148 -12.14 28.40 -0.31
N ASP A 149 -11.58 28.73 -1.48
CA ASP A 149 -12.29 29.41 -2.56
C ASP A 149 -13.45 28.55 -3.07
N ALA A 150 -13.20 27.26 -3.33
CA ALA A 150 -14.22 26.30 -3.73
C ALA A 150 -15.28 26.09 -2.65
N MET A 151 -14.89 26.01 -1.37
CA MET A 151 -15.83 25.81 -0.25
C MET A 151 -16.78 27.01 -0.07
N HIS A 152 -16.31 28.24 -0.34
CA HIS A 152 -17.11 29.45 -0.15
C HIS A 152 -17.99 29.84 -1.35
N ASP A 153 -17.68 29.39 -2.56
CA ASP A 153 -18.43 29.72 -3.77
C ASP A 153 -19.27 28.53 -4.27
N PRO A 154 -20.60 28.51 -4.03
CA PRO A 154 -21.50 27.47 -4.54
C PRO A 154 -21.54 27.35 -6.07
N ALA A 155 -21.03 28.34 -6.81
CA ALA A 155 -20.92 28.28 -8.27
C ALA A 155 -19.55 27.75 -8.75
N HIS A 156 -18.60 27.51 -7.83
CA HIS A 156 -17.30 26.94 -8.18
C HIS A 156 -17.46 25.50 -8.69
N PRO A 157 -16.81 25.10 -9.79
CA PRO A 157 -16.94 23.74 -10.34
C PRO A 157 -16.64 22.62 -9.33
N GLU A 158 -15.69 22.87 -8.43
CA GLU A 158 -15.25 21.92 -7.40
C GLU A 158 -16.03 22.03 -6.07
N HIS A 159 -17.05 22.89 -5.94
CA HIS A 159 -17.73 23.14 -4.66
C HIS A 159 -18.30 21.86 -4.03
N GLU A 160 -19.03 21.07 -4.82
CA GLU A 160 -19.64 19.82 -4.33
C GLU A 160 -18.59 18.76 -4.02
N GLY A 161 -17.55 18.63 -4.85
CA GLY A 161 -16.47 17.66 -4.64
C GLY A 161 -15.66 17.96 -3.38
N VAL A 162 -15.33 19.23 -3.14
CA VAL A 162 -14.61 19.68 -1.95
C VAL A 162 -15.45 19.50 -0.68
N LYS A 163 -16.75 19.78 -0.73
CA LYS A 163 -17.67 19.54 0.40
C LYS A 163 -17.81 18.06 0.74
N GLU A 164 -17.92 17.21 -0.26
CA GLU A 164 -17.98 15.76 -0.08
C GLU A 164 -16.67 15.23 0.53
N TRP A 165 -15.52 15.67 0.01
CA TRP A 165 -14.20 15.27 0.51
C TRP A 165 -13.97 15.68 1.97
N TRP A 166 -14.31 16.92 2.33
CA TRP A 166 -14.19 17.40 3.72
C TRP A 166 -15.25 16.79 4.64
N GLY A 167 -16.40 16.37 4.10
CA GLY A 167 -17.52 15.83 4.86
C GLY A 167 -18.43 16.89 5.50
N GLY A 168 -18.48 18.11 4.96
CA GLY A 168 -19.37 19.17 5.43
C GLY A 168 -18.94 20.59 5.08
N GLU A 169 -19.34 21.54 5.92
CA GLU A 169 -18.91 22.94 5.82
C GLU A 169 -17.55 23.14 6.53
N PHE A 170 -16.73 24.05 6.01
CA PHE A 170 -15.46 24.45 6.62
C PHE A 170 -15.48 25.95 6.91
N ASP A 171 -15.28 26.32 8.19
CA ASP A 171 -15.13 27.71 8.61
C ASP A 171 -13.65 28.01 8.89
N PRO A 172 -12.95 28.79 8.04
CA PRO A 172 -11.54 29.08 8.23
C PRO A 172 -11.24 29.90 9.49
N GLU A 173 -12.24 30.56 10.10
CA GLU A 173 -12.05 31.34 11.32
C GLU A 173 -12.27 30.51 12.60
N PHE A 174 -12.81 29.31 12.46
CA PHE A 174 -13.21 28.47 13.58
C PHE A 174 -12.01 27.89 14.35
N VAL A 175 -12.05 28.01 15.68
CA VAL A 175 -11.10 27.34 16.58
C VAL A 175 -11.79 26.96 17.88
N LYS A 176 -11.76 25.67 18.23
CA LYS A 176 -12.13 25.16 19.57
C LYS A 176 -10.89 25.04 20.45
N LEU A 177 -10.58 26.11 21.19
CA LEU A 177 -9.41 26.14 22.07
C LEU A 177 -9.51 25.09 23.21
N GLU A 178 -10.72 24.84 23.69
CA GLU A 178 -11.00 23.86 24.73
C GLU A 178 -10.69 22.43 24.28
N GLU A 179 -11.04 22.07 23.06
CA GLU A 179 -10.79 20.74 22.48
C GLU A 179 -9.28 20.48 22.33
N ILE A 180 -8.54 21.47 21.82
CA ILE A 180 -7.05 21.40 21.77
C ILE A 180 -6.50 21.10 23.17
N ASN A 181 -6.98 21.80 24.20
CA ASN A 181 -6.50 21.61 25.57
C ASN A 181 -6.96 20.30 26.23
N GLN A 182 -8.03 19.67 25.75
CA GLN A 182 -8.46 18.34 26.19
C GLN A 182 -7.57 17.25 25.61
N LEU A 183 -7.12 17.40 24.36
CA LEU A 183 -6.29 16.41 23.66
C LEU A 183 -4.80 16.50 24.05
N LEU A 184 -4.30 17.70 24.36
CA LEU A 184 -2.88 17.93 24.67
C LEU A 184 -2.28 17.01 25.76
N PRO A 185 -2.98 16.67 26.86
CA PRO A 185 -2.51 15.69 27.84
C PRO A 185 -2.48 14.24 27.33
N GLU A 186 -3.32 13.89 26.36
CA GLU A 186 -3.42 12.54 25.77
C GLU A 186 -2.45 12.33 24.61
N ARG A 187 -1.63 13.34 24.30
CA ARG A 187 -0.70 13.36 23.18
C ARG A 187 0.14 12.10 23.02
N ASP A 188 0.71 11.58 24.09
CA ASP A 188 1.55 10.39 24.01
C ASP A 188 0.76 9.09 23.79
N ALA A 189 -0.56 9.11 24.01
CA ALA A 189 -1.46 8.01 23.62
C ALA A 189 -2.00 8.20 22.20
N LEU A 190 -2.32 9.45 21.80
CA LEU A 190 -2.79 9.80 20.46
C LEU A 190 -1.72 9.58 19.39
N PHE A 191 -0.47 9.85 19.75
CA PHE A 191 0.73 9.61 18.93
C PHE A 191 1.70 8.73 19.69
N ALA A 192 1.19 7.84 20.56
CA ALA A 192 1.93 6.61 20.75
C ALA A 192 2.20 6.15 19.32
N GLU A 193 3.46 5.91 18.97
CA GLU A 193 3.68 4.82 18.06
C GLU A 193 2.83 3.73 18.68
N SER A 194 1.68 3.46 18.08
CA SER A 194 1.02 2.23 18.39
C SER A 194 2.14 1.21 18.31
N ASP A 195 2.05 0.18 19.10
CA ASP A 195 2.67 -1.06 18.73
C ASP A 195 2.06 -1.55 17.39
N VAL A 196 2.10 -0.73 16.32
CA VAL A 196 2.01 -1.08 14.90
C VAL A 196 3.11 -2.09 14.57
N ASP A 197 4.09 -2.32 15.45
CA ASP A 197 4.94 -3.51 15.40
C ASP A 197 4.70 -4.56 16.51
N ALA A 198 3.92 -4.32 17.57
CA ALA A 198 3.78 -5.29 18.67
C ALA A 198 2.41 -5.95 18.84
N LEU A 199 1.37 -5.59 18.08
CA LEU A 199 0.30 -6.53 17.76
C LEU A 199 -0.27 -6.27 16.35
N PRO A 200 -0.34 -7.29 15.48
CA PRO A 200 -1.17 -7.22 14.28
C PRO A 200 -2.57 -6.74 14.69
N PRO A 201 -3.23 -5.84 13.95
CA PRO A 201 -4.69 -5.86 13.93
C PRO A 201 -5.09 -7.34 13.80
N ALA A 202 -6.05 -7.81 14.60
CA ALA A 202 -6.42 -9.23 14.67
C ALA A 202 -6.68 -9.87 13.28
N ASP A 203 -6.89 -9.02 12.28
CA ASP A 203 -7.28 -9.32 10.92
C ASP A 203 -6.10 -9.57 9.95
N PHE A 204 -4.84 -9.26 10.31
CA PHE A 204 -3.67 -9.48 9.42
C PHE A 204 -2.90 -10.78 9.68
N HIS A 205 -3.46 -11.67 10.50
CA HIS A 205 -2.93 -13.02 10.76
C HIS A 205 -1.44 -13.05 11.11
N GLY A 206 -0.95 -12.10 11.92
CA GLY A 206 0.43 -12.10 12.39
C GLY A 206 1.37 -11.07 11.73
N LEU A 207 0.95 -10.39 10.66
CA LEU A 207 1.78 -9.32 10.06
C LEU A 207 1.69 -8.02 10.85
N SER A 208 2.83 -7.37 11.07
CA SER A 208 2.84 -5.96 11.46
C SER A 208 2.38 -5.07 10.28
N PRO A 209 1.76 -3.92 10.53
CA PRO A 209 1.54 -2.86 9.55
C PRO A 209 2.73 -2.58 8.61
N SER A 210 3.97 -2.54 9.10
CA SER A 210 5.16 -2.34 8.28
C SER A 210 5.39 -3.51 7.32
N GLN A 211 5.27 -4.73 7.82
CA GLN A 211 5.36 -5.95 7.01
C GLN A 211 4.23 -6.05 5.97
N MET A 212 3.02 -5.65 6.34
CA MET A 212 1.88 -5.56 5.41
C MET A 212 2.17 -4.55 4.30
N HIS A 213 2.62 -3.34 4.65
CA HIS A 213 2.96 -2.31 3.68
C HIS A 213 4.02 -2.80 2.69
N GLU A 214 5.09 -3.41 3.19
CA GLU A 214 6.15 -3.98 2.36
C GLU A 214 5.63 -5.10 1.42
N LEU A 215 4.77 -5.99 1.93
CA LEU A 215 4.15 -7.06 1.14
C LEU A 215 3.26 -6.52 0.01
N LEU A 216 2.42 -5.53 0.29
CA LEU A 216 1.50 -4.97 -0.70
C LEU A 216 2.25 -4.16 -1.77
N LEU A 217 3.32 -3.46 -1.38
CA LEU A 217 4.12 -2.65 -2.30
C LEU A 217 5.04 -3.49 -3.20
N SER A 218 5.65 -4.54 -2.66
CA SER A 218 6.67 -5.33 -3.36
C SER A 218 6.63 -6.81 -2.97
N PRO A 219 5.60 -7.56 -3.39
CA PRO A 219 5.37 -8.93 -2.89
C PRO A 219 6.44 -9.97 -3.24
N LEU A 220 7.28 -9.68 -4.24
CA LEU A 220 8.42 -10.52 -4.60
C LEU A 220 9.74 -10.07 -3.98
N HIS A 221 9.75 -8.90 -3.33
CA HIS A 221 10.93 -8.27 -2.73
C HIS A 221 10.59 -7.71 -1.34
N CYS A 222 9.94 -8.53 -0.51
CA CYS A 222 9.56 -8.18 0.86
C CYS A 222 10.33 -9.03 1.90
N PRO A 223 11.64 -8.81 2.09
CA PRO A 223 12.48 -9.60 3.00
C PRO A 223 11.99 -9.65 4.46
N SER A 224 11.21 -8.68 4.95
CA SER A 224 10.64 -8.76 6.30
C SER A 224 9.50 -9.79 6.42
N VAL A 225 8.93 -10.24 5.28
CA VAL A 225 7.81 -11.20 5.20
C VAL A 225 8.27 -12.52 4.60
N PHE A 226 8.92 -12.47 3.44
CA PHE A 226 9.41 -13.64 2.70
C PHE A 226 10.91 -13.57 2.48
N LYS A 227 11.63 -14.64 2.85
CA LYS A 227 13.06 -14.79 2.57
C LYS A 227 13.28 -14.78 1.05
N PRO A 228 14.37 -14.15 0.57
CA PRO A 228 14.77 -14.26 -0.83
C PRO A 228 14.91 -15.73 -1.26
N LEU A 229 14.64 -15.99 -2.54
CA LEU A 229 14.70 -17.33 -3.11
C LEU A 229 16.13 -17.92 -3.00
N THR A 230 16.36 -18.76 -2.00
CA THR A 230 17.68 -19.37 -1.73
C THR A 230 17.84 -20.76 -2.34
N ASN A 231 16.75 -21.45 -2.67
CA ASN A 231 16.77 -22.84 -3.17
C ASN A 231 16.18 -23.00 -4.58
N ALA A 232 16.84 -22.36 -5.56
CA ALA A 232 16.43 -22.40 -6.97
C ALA A 232 16.27 -23.81 -7.54
N LYS A 233 17.06 -24.80 -7.08
CA LYS A 233 17.02 -26.17 -7.59
C LYS A 233 15.73 -26.91 -7.23
N THR A 234 15.24 -26.73 -6.00
CA THR A 234 13.99 -27.36 -5.59
C THR A 234 12.80 -26.72 -6.31
N VAL A 235 12.82 -25.40 -6.49
CA VAL A 235 11.76 -24.70 -7.25
C VAL A 235 11.74 -25.16 -8.70
N ASP A 236 12.92 -25.31 -9.32
CA ASP A 236 13.05 -25.81 -10.70
C ASP A 236 12.35 -27.15 -10.95
N GLN A 237 12.29 -28.03 -9.94
CA GLN A 237 11.61 -29.33 -10.04
C GLN A 237 10.09 -29.21 -9.99
N GLU A 238 9.58 -28.20 -9.28
CA GLU A 238 8.15 -27.95 -9.10
C GLU A 238 7.58 -27.00 -10.17
N LEU A 239 8.43 -26.34 -10.97
CA LEU A 239 8.01 -25.41 -12.02
C LEU A 239 6.98 -26.01 -12.99
N ASP A 240 7.13 -27.28 -13.34
CA ASP A 240 6.20 -27.97 -14.24
C ASP A 240 4.85 -28.32 -13.60
N THR A 241 4.59 -27.90 -12.36
CA THR A 241 3.26 -27.96 -11.73
C THR A 241 2.42 -26.71 -12.00
N ALA A 242 3.05 -25.57 -12.38
CA ALA A 242 2.34 -24.33 -12.65
C ALA A 242 1.66 -24.34 -14.04
N PRO A 243 0.32 -24.26 -14.13
CA PRO A 243 -0.39 -24.27 -15.40
C PRO A 243 0.09 -23.17 -16.35
N ILE A 244 0.36 -21.97 -15.82
CA ILE A 244 0.80 -20.84 -16.62
C ILE A 244 2.17 -21.08 -17.26
N LEU A 245 3.06 -21.79 -16.57
CA LEU A 245 4.41 -22.08 -17.06
C LEU A 245 4.39 -23.24 -18.06
N GLN A 246 3.56 -24.26 -17.84
CA GLN A 246 3.34 -25.32 -18.83
C GLN A 246 2.84 -24.74 -20.15
N MET A 247 1.85 -23.84 -20.09
CA MET A 247 1.37 -23.09 -21.27
C MET A 247 2.47 -22.20 -21.88
N ALA A 248 3.27 -21.52 -21.06
CA ALA A 248 4.36 -20.66 -21.54
C ALA A 248 5.44 -21.48 -22.26
N LYS A 249 5.85 -22.62 -21.71
CA LYS A 249 6.79 -23.57 -22.32
C LYS A 249 6.25 -24.06 -23.68
N ALA A 250 5.00 -24.47 -23.74
CA ALA A 250 4.35 -24.90 -24.99
C ALA A 250 4.37 -23.79 -26.06
N LEU A 251 4.00 -22.57 -25.69
CA LEU A 251 3.98 -21.44 -26.62
C LEU A 251 5.39 -21.03 -27.09
N VAL A 252 6.34 -20.91 -26.17
CA VAL A 252 7.72 -20.51 -26.46
C VAL A 252 8.40 -21.52 -27.38
N ASN A 253 8.19 -22.81 -27.17
CA ASN A 253 8.74 -23.86 -28.01
C ASN A 253 8.18 -23.83 -29.44
N GLU A 254 6.90 -23.45 -29.62
CA GLU A 254 6.26 -23.32 -30.93
C GLU A 254 6.62 -22.02 -31.67
N LEU A 255 7.00 -20.94 -30.96
CA LEU A 255 7.33 -19.66 -31.58
C LEU A 255 8.51 -19.79 -32.56
N GLY A 256 9.56 -20.51 -32.18
CA GLY A 256 10.79 -20.67 -32.99
C GLY A 256 11.35 -19.34 -33.52
N GLU A 257 12.09 -19.38 -34.64
CA GLU A 257 12.63 -18.17 -35.26
C GLU A 257 11.60 -17.37 -36.08
N LYS A 258 10.60 -18.05 -36.65
CA LYS A 258 9.64 -17.46 -37.59
C LYS A 258 8.40 -16.85 -36.92
N GLY A 259 8.19 -17.15 -35.64
CA GLY A 259 6.99 -16.76 -34.90
C GLY A 259 5.71 -17.44 -35.37
N ILE A 260 4.66 -17.22 -34.61
CA ILE A 260 3.31 -17.69 -34.91
C ILE A 260 2.55 -16.57 -35.60
N ARG A 261 1.90 -16.88 -36.73
CA ARG A 261 0.99 -15.93 -37.39
C ARG A 261 -0.31 -15.85 -36.60
N LEU A 262 -0.67 -14.65 -36.18
CA LEU A 262 -1.92 -14.39 -35.46
C LEU A 262 -3.11 -14.38 -36.42
N THR A 263 -4.30 -14.61 -35.87
CA THR A 263 -5.57 -14.47 -36.58
C THR A 263 -5.85 -12.99 -36.89
N GLY A 264 -6.90 -12.71 -37.69
CA GLY A 264 -7.29 -11.34 -38.02
C GLY A 264 -7.65 -10.47 -36.80
N LYS A 265 -8.08 -11.10 -35.68
CA LYS A 265 -8.35 -10.42 -34.41
C LYS A 265 -7.11 -10.27 -33.51
N GLY A 266 -5.95 -10.77 -33.94
CA GLY A 266 -4.74 -10.76 -33.13
C GLY A 266 -4.61 -11.93 -32.15
N ASN A 267 -5.53 -12.90 -32.19
CA ASN A 267 -5.50 -14.09 -31.34
C ASN A 267 -4.54 -15.15 -31.89
N LEU A 268 -4.05 -16.02 -31.01
CA LEU A 268 -3.37 -17.27 -31.35
C LEU A 268 -4.30 -18.16 -32.20
N PRO A 269 -3.77 -18.85 -33.22
CA PRO A 269 -4.56 -19.84 -33.94
C PRO A 269 -4.96 -21.00 -33.03
N LEU A 270 -6.13 -21.60 -33.30
CA LEU A 270 -6.71 -22.66 -32.46
C LEU A 270 -5.77 -23.86 -32.26
N LYS A 271 -4.86 -24.13 -33.20
CA LYS A 271 -3.83 -25.16 -33.05
C LYS A 271 -2.94 -24.88 -31.82
N GLN A 272 -2.48 -23.64 -31.65
CA GLN A 272 -1.63 -23.23 -30.53
C GLN A 272 -2.42 -23.21 -29.22
N VAL A 273 -3.67 -22.73 -29.25
CA VAL A 273 -4.56 -22.75 -28.08
C VAL A 273 -4.72 -24.18 -27.55
N LYS A 274 -4.99 -25.16 -28.44
CA LYS A 274 -5.13 -26.57 -28.06
C LYS A 274 -3.84 -27.16 -27.50
N ALA A 275 -2.68 -26.83 -28.06
CA ALA A 275 -1.39 -27.30 -27.56
C ALA A 275 -1.08 -26.76 -26.15
N MET A 276 -1.45 -25.51 -25.86
CA MET A 276 -1.31 -24.92 -24.52
C MET A 276 -2.25 -25.60 -23.51
N ILE A 277 -3.50 -25.88 -23.90
CA ILE A 277 -4.45 -26.62 -23.06
C ILE A 277 -3.95 -28.04 -22.78
N GLU A 278 -3.46 -28.74 -23.81
CA GLU A 278 -2.90 -30.10 -23.66
C GLU A 278 -1.71 -30.12 -22.69
N ALA A 279 -0.86 -29.09 -22.73
CA ALA A 279 0.28 -28.97 -21.83
C ALA A 279 -0.13 -28.70 -20.37
N ALA A 280 -1.20 -27.93 -20.14
CA ALA A 280 -1.63 -27.51 -18.80
C ALA A 280 -2.76 -28.33 -18.18
N GLY A 281 -3.34 -29.27 -18.94
CA GLY A 281 -4.46 -30.09 -18.52
C GLY A 281 -5.82 -29.39 -18.65
N GLU A 282 -6.91 -30.16 -18.55
CA GLU A 282 -8.28 -29.65 -18.75
C GLU A 282 -8.74 -28.65 -17.67
N GLU A 283 -8.02 -28.58 -16.56
CA GLU A 283 -8.30 -27.69 -15.44
C GLU A 283 -8.29 -26.20 -15.81
N VAL A 284 -7.50 -25.80 -16.80
CA VAL A 284 -7.45 -24.41 -17.30
C VAL A 284 -8.68 -24.02 -18.14
N VAL A 285 -9.49 -25.02 -18.52
CA VAL A 285 -10.70 -24.87 -19.36
C VAL A 285 -11.97 -24.80 -18.50
N VAL A 286 -11.91 -25.13 -17.21
CA VAL A 286 -13.06 -25.06 -16.29
C VAL A 286 -13.35 -23.58 -15.95
N PRO A 287 -14.61 -23.09 -16.01
CA PRO A 287 -15.88 -23.81 -16.15
C PRO A 287 -16.38 -24.04 -17.61
N PHE A 288 -15.68 -23.51 -18.61
CA PHE A 288 -16.08 -23.57 -20.03
C PHE A 288 -16.20 -24.99 -20.61
N ALA A 289 -15.47 -25.97 -20.07
CA ALA A 289 -15.48 -27.36 -20.52
C ALA A 289 -16.89 -28.00 -20.61
N GLY A 290 -17.87 -27.47 -19.86
CA GLY A 290 -19.26 -27.95 -19.85
C GLY A 290 -20.25 -27.24 -20.77
N TYR A 291 -19.89 -26.12 -21.41
CA TYR A 291 -20.85 -25.23 -22.10
C TYR A 291 -20.63 -25.11 -23.62
N GLY A 292 -19.48 -25.54 -24.15
CA GLY A 292 -19.23 -25.51 -25.60
C GLY A 292 -17.84 -26.00 -25.99
N SER A 293 -17.62 -26.13 -27.31
CA SER A 293 -16.28 -26.38 -27.86
C SER A 293 -15.43 -25.11 -27.79
N VAL A 294 -14.13 -25.26 -27.50
CA VAL A 294 -13.15 -24.17 -27.61
C VAL A 294 -13.04 -23.72 -29.07
N ARG A 295 -13.36 -22.45 -29.33
CA ARG A 295 -13.42 -21.86 -30.67
C ARG A 295 -12.35 -20.80 -30.88
N SER A 296 -11.88 -20.16 -29.83
CA SER A 296 -10.89 -19.09 -29.90
C SER A 296 -10.03 -18.99 -28.63
N GLU A 297 -8.96 -18.18 -28.70
CA GLU A 297 -8.15 -17.82 -27.52
C GLU A 297 -9.00 -17.15 -26.43
N GLU A 298 -10.00 -16.35 -26.82
CA GLU A 298 -10.85 -15.57 -25.90
C GLU A 298 -11.71 -16.46 -24.98
N ASP A 299 -11.90 -17.73 -25.33
CA ASP A 299 -12.69 -18.66 -24.52
C ASP A 299 -11.90 -19.16 -23.29
N ILE A 300 -10.57 -18.96 -23.26
CA ILE A 300 -9.67 -19.62 -22.31
C ILE A 300 -8.76 -18.59 -21.64
N LEU A 301 -9.21 -18.08 -20.48
CA LEU A 301 -8.50 -17.08 -19.69
C LEU A 301 -7.03 -17.45 -19.46
N GLY A 302 -6.73 -18.70 -19.13
CA GLY A 302 -5.36 -19.16 -18.89
C GLY A 302 -4.44 -18.93 -20.08
N VAL A 303 -4.92 -19.21 -21.30
CA VAL A 303 -4.14 -19.01 -22.53
C VAL A 303 -3.90 -17.53 -22.80
N GLN A 304 -4.95 -16.70 -22.64
CA GLN A 304 -4.82 -15.26 -22.83
C GLN A 304 -3.85 -14.65 -21.80
N LEU A 305 -4.00 -15.01 -20.53
CA LEU A 305 -3.17 -14.55 -19.43
C LEU A 305 -1.71 -14.92 -19.68
N THR A 306 -1.41 -16.17 -20.04
CA THR A 306 -0.04 -16.59 -20.40
C THR A 306 0.55 -15.73 -21.50
N ARG A 307 -0.22 -15.47 -22.58
CA ARG A 307 0.28 -14.65 -23.70
C ARG A 307 0.54 -13.22 -23.27
N VAL A 308 -0.37 -12.61 -22.52
CA VAL A 308 -0.26 -11.22 -22.05
C VAL A 308 0.94 -11.07 -21.11
N LEU A 309 1.09 -11.97 -20.13
CA LEU A 309 2.21 -11.92 -19.19
C LEU A 309 3.57 -12.15 -19.87
N LEU A 310 3.66 -13.02 -20.88
CA LEU A 310 4.89 -13.15 -21.67
C LEU A 310 5.22 -11.88 -22.48
N GLU A 311 4.23 -11.10 -22.85
CA GLU A 311 4.42 -9.81 -23.54
C GLU A 311 4.90 -8.74 -22.55
N LEU A 312 4.22 -8.60 -21.40
CA LEU A 312 4.56 -7.68 -20.31
C LEU A 312 5.95 -7.97 -19.72
N ALA A 313 6.23 -9.23 -19.37
CA ALA A 313 7.56 -9.67 -18.92
C ALA A 313 8.66 -9.54 -19.99
N GLY A 314 8.30 -9.07 -21.19
CA GLY A 314 9.24 -8.68 -22.23
C GLY A 314 9.78 -9.85 -23.05
N TYR A 315 9.19 -11.04 -22.98
CA TYR A 315 9.64 -12.23 -23.69
C TYR A 315 9.18 -12.24 -25.14
N THR A 316 7.94 -11.85 -25.39
CA THR A 316 7.33 -11.85 -26.73
C THR A 316 7.07 -10.44 -27.24
N ARG A 317 6.86 -10.31 -28.54
CA ARG A 317 6.37 -9.07 -29.17
C ARG A 317 5.50 -9.39 -30.37
N LYS A 318 4.57 -8.49 -30.67
CA LYS A 318 3.79 -8.53 -31.91
C LYS A 318 4.47 -7.70 -32.99
N GLU A 319 4.64 -8.27 -34.17
CA GLU A 319 5.22 -7.58 -35.33
C GLU A 319 4.56 -8.07 -36.61
N LYS A 320 3.95 -7.16 -37.38
CA LYS A 320 3.30 -7.46 -38.68
C LYS A 320 2.33 -8.65 -38.63
N GLY A 321 1.50 -8.71 -37.59
CA GLY A 321 0.51 -9.79 -37.39
C GLY A 321 1.10 -11.14 -36.97
N ARG A 322 2.36 -11.16 -36.51
CA ARG A 322 3.00 -12.34 -35.93
C ARG A 322 3.36 -12.09 -34.46
N LEU A 323 3.24 -13.13 -33.65
CA LEU A 323 3.85 -13.19 -32.33
C LEU A 323 5.26 -13.77 -32.48
N LEU A 324 6.26 -13.08 -31.94
CA LEU A 324 7.67 -13.44 -32.03
C LEU A 324 8.28 -13.55 -30.63
N LEU A 325 9.19 -14.51 -30.46
CA LEU A 325 10.10 -14.56 -29.31
C LEU A 325 11.22 -13.54 -29.52
N LYS A 326 11.49 -12.67 -28.54
CA LYS A 326 12.63 -11.74 -28.64
C LYS A 326 13.95 -12.53 -28.57
N LYS A 327 14.95 -12.14 -29.36
CA LYS A 327 16.28 -12.79 -29.34
C LYS A 327 16.94 -12.71 -27.96
N SER A 328 16.79 -11.58 -27.27
CA SER A 328 17.24 -11.39 -25.89
C SER A 328 16.54 -12.34 -24.91
N ALA A 329 15.25 -12.57 -25.11
CA ALA A 329 14.45 -13.49 -24.30
C ALA A 329 14.88 -14.95 -24.52
N ALA A 330 15.03 -15.38 -25.77
CA ALA A 330 15.55 -16.72 -26.10
C ALA A 330 16.92 -16.98 -25.46
N LYS A 331 17.83 -15.99 -25.54
CA LYS A 331 19.13 -16.04 -24.86
C LYS A 331 18.97 -16.12 -23.34
N ARG A 332 18.08 -15.31 -22.75
CA ARG A 332 17.82 -15.29 -21.30
C ARG A 332 17.35 -16.66 -20.81
N ILE A 333 16.37 -17.28 -21.46
CA ILE A 333 15.88 -18.64 -21.12
C ILE A 333 17.02 -19.65 -21.18
N HIS A 334 17.82 -19.63 -22.26
CA HIS A 334 18.95 -20.55 -22.39
C HIS A 334 20.01 -20.34 -21.30
N THR A 335 20.29 -19.10 -20.90
CA THR A 335 21.36 -18.80 -19.92
C THR A 335 20.93 -18.89 -18.46
N LYS A 336 19.68 -18.52 -18.15
CA LYS A 336 19.17 -18.38 -16.77
C LYS A 336 18.09 -19.40 -16.42
N GLY A 337 17.59 -20.16 -17.40
CA GLY A 337 16.58 -21.19 -17.20
C GLY A 337 15.14 -20.67 -17.15
N TRP A 338 14.22 -21.60 -16.91
CA TRP A 338 12.78 -21.34 -16.86
C TRP A 338 12.33 -20.66 -15.57
N LEU A 339 13.06 -20.86 -14.45
CA LEU A 339 12.77 -20.17 -13.19
C LEU A 339 12.80 -18.65 -13.35
N THR A 340 13.80 -18.10 -14.04
CA THR A 340 13.85 -16.66 -14.29
C THR A 340 12.67 -16.18 -15.13
N LEU A 341 12.22 -16.96 -16.13
CA LEU A 341 11.01 -16.62 -16.88
C LEU A 341 9.77 -16.61 -15.99
N TYR A 342 9.64 -17.62 -15.12
CA TYR A 342 8.54 -17.69 -14.17
C TYR A 342 8.54 -16.51 -13.18
N GLN A 343 9.70 -16.14 -12.64
CA GLN A 343 9.86 -14.98 -11.76
C GLN A 343 9.52 -13.67 -12.50
N ASP A 344 9.99 -13.50 -13.73
CA ASP A 344 9.66 -12.32 -14.56
C ASP A 344 8.14 -12.25 -14.84
N MET A 345 7.47 -13.40 -15.05
CA MET A 345 6.01 -13.45 -15.20
C MET A 345 5.25 -13.17 -13.90
N LEU A 346 5.74 -13.65 -12.75
CA LEU A 346 5.19 -13.29 -11.44
C LEU A 346 5.33 -11.78 -11.21
N ALA A 347 6.49 -11.19 -11.50
CA ALA A 347 6.71 -9.76 -11.36
C ALA A 347 5.71 -8.98 -12.22
N ALA A 348 5.62 -9.29 -13.51
CA ALA A 348 4.63 -8.68 -14.40
C ALA A 348 3.18 -8.85 -13.90
N THR A 349 2.87 -9.97 -13.24
CA THR A 349 1.53 -10.19 -12.67
C THR A 349 1.21 -9.20 -11.55
N PHE A 350 2.17 -8.95 -10.64
CA PHE A 350 1.94 -8.08 -9.49
C PHE A 350 2.19 -6.60 -9.77
N SER A 351 2.99 -6.23 -10.79
CA SER A 351 3.38 -4.84 -11.03
C SER A 351 2.84 -4.22 -12.33
N GLU A 352 2.45 -5.00 -13.33
CA GLU A 352 2.09 -4.48 -14.67
C GLU A 352 0.73 -4.91 -15.17
N PHE A 353 0.31 -6.16 -14.88
CA PHE A 353 -0.94 -6.71 -15.36
C PHE A 353 -2.13 -6.15 -14.57
N ASN A 354 -3.19 -5.72 -15.26
CA ASN A 354 -4.44 -5.30 -14.63
C ASN A 354 -5.33 -6.51 -14.34
N TRP A 355 -5.56 -6.83 -13.07
CA TRP A 355 -6.32 -8.01 -12.65
C TRP A 355 -7.82 -7.89 -12.98
N ALA A 356 -8.38 -6.68 -13.00
CA ALA A 356 -9.78 -6.45 -13.37
C ALA A 356 -10.09 -6.85 -14.82
N TRP A 357 -9.06 -6.93 -15.67
CA TRP A 357 -9.21 -7.42 -17.04
C TRP A 357 -9.69 -8.89 -17.10
N MET A 358 -9.46 -9.69 -16.05
CA MET A 358 -9.79 -11.13 -16.04
C MET A 358 -11.29 -11.43 -16.00
N ASP A 359 -12.08 -10.57 -15.37
CA ASP A 359 -13.52 -10.75 -15.19
C ASP A 359 -14.38 -9.66 -15.83
N HIS A 360 -13.77 -8.55 -16.25
CA HIS A 360 -14.48 -7.39 -16.78
C HIS A 360 -15.55 -6.84 -15.81
N TYR A 361 -15.36 -7.03 -14.49
CA TYR A 361 -16.14 -6.33 -13.49
C TYR A 361 -15.60 -4.92 -13.32
N ASP A 362 -16.47 -3.94 -13.56
CA ASP A 362 -16.18 -2.54 -13.25
C ASP A 362 -16.11 -2.33 -11.73
N GLY A 363 -15.14 -1.53 -11.27
CA GLY A 363 -14.85 -1.27 -9.86
C GLY A 363 -14.00 -2.35 -9.19
N LEU A 364 -13.81 -2.22 -7.87
CA LEU A 364 -13.00 -3.16 -7.06
C LEU A 364 -11.53 -3.26 -7.52
N ASP A 365 -10.99 -2.20 -8.11
CA ASP A 365 -9.59 -2.15 -8.59
C ASP A 365 -8.60 -2.35 -7.43
N ASP A 366 -8.99 -1.96 -6.21
CA ASP A 366 -8.23 -2.14 -4.97
C ASP A 366 -7.86 -3.60 -4.68
N ILE A 367 -8.60 -4.57 -5.23
CA ILE A 367 -8.29 -6.01 -5.07
C ILE A 367 -6.88 -6.32 -5.57
N GLN A 368 -6.40 -5.65 -6.62
CA GLN A 368 -5.03 -5.86 -7.09
C GLN A 368 -4.00 -5.37 -6.07
N THR A 369 -4.28 -4.27 -5.38
CA THR A 369 -3.41 -3.70 -4.34
C THR A 369 -3.33 -4.59 -3.11
N VAL A 370 -4.46 -5.15 -2.67
CA VAL A 370 -4.52 -5.95 -1.43
C VAL A 370 -4.38 -7.46 -1.67
N GLY A 371 -4.55 -7.92 -2.90
CA GLY A 371 -4.42 -9.31 -3.31
C GLY A 371 -3.13 -10.01 -2.88
N PRO A 372 -1.96 -9.33 -2.86
CA PRO A 372 -0.73 -9.90 -2.33
C PRO A 372 -0.80 -10.39 -0.88
N PHE A 373 -1.70 -9.85 -0.03
CA PHE A 373 -1.94 -10.38 1.31
C PHE A 373 -2.33 -11.87 1.30
N PHE A 374 -2.94 -12.35 0.22
CA PHE A 374 -3.27 -13.76 0.08
C PHE A 374 -2.04 -14.67 0.07
N LEU A 375 -0.86 -14.18 -0.37
CA LEU A 375 0.41 -14.90 -0.23
C LEU A 375 0.71 -15.18 1.24
N TRP A 376 0.50 -14.21 2.13
CA TRP A 376 0.69 -14.39 3.56
C TRP A 376 -0.31 -15.40 4.15
N LEU A 377 -1.60 -15.31 3.78
CA LEU A 377 -2.60 -16.28 4.22
C LEU A 377 -2.24 -17.72 3.83
N LEU A 378 -1.68 -17.92 2.63
CA LEU A 378 -1.16 -19.22 2.19
C LEU A 378 0.08 -19.65 2.98
N ALA A 379 0.98 -18.73 3.29
CA ALA A 379 2.15 -19.00 4.10
C ALA A 379 1.79 -19.41 5.53
N GLU A 380 0.75 -18.81 6.10
CA GLU A 380 0.31 -19.06 7.47
C GLU A 380 -0.58 -20.29 7.60
N LYS A 381 -1.59 -20.43 6.74
CA LYS A 381 -2.65 -21.43 6.89
C LYS A 381 -2.64 -22.49 5.79
N GLY A 382 -2.00 -22.22 4.66
CA GLY A 382 -2.13 -23.00 3.43
C GLY A 382 -1.47 -24.38 3.44
N GLY A 383 -0.83 -24.80 4.54
CA GLY A 383 -0.26 -26.15 4.69
C GLY A 383 -1.31 -27.26 4.82
N VAL A 384 -2.58 -26.90 5.02
CA VAL A 384 -3.73 -27.81 5.07
C VAL A 384 -4.83 -27.37 4.11
N TRP A 385 -5.82 -28.23 3.87
CA TRP A 385 -6.99 -27.90 3.04
C TRP A 385 -7.93 -26.91 3.73
N LEU A 386 -7.92 -25.67 3.26
CA LEU A 386 -8.75 -24.56 3.75
C LEU A 386 -10.02 -24.39 2.90
N PRO A 387 -11.17 -24.03 3.49
CA PRO A 387 -12.33 -23.59 2.72
C PRO A 387 -12.02 -22.31 1.93
N VAL A 388 -12.36 -22.28 0.64
CA VAL A 388 -12.18 -21.07 -0.20
C VAL A 388 -12.91 -19.87 0.41
N ASP A 389 -14.16 -20.06 0.84
CA ASP A 389 -14.95 -19.02 1.52
C ASP A 389 -14.28 -18.53 2.81
N GLY A 390 -13.57 -19.40 3.53
CA GLY A 390 -12.82 -19.02 4.72
C GLY A 390 -11.68 -18.08 4.39
N CYS A 391 -10.94 -18.35 3.31
CA CYS A 391 -9.89 -17.47 2.82
C CYS A 391 -10.44 -16.12 2.33
N ILE A 392 -11.58 -16.12 1.63
CA ILE A 392 -12.25 -14.89 1.20
C ILE A 392 -12.72 -14.07 2.43
N ASN A 393 -13.23 -14.73 3.47
CA ASN A 393 -13.58 -14.07 4.72
C ASN A 393 -12.36 -13.45 5.41
N ASP A 394 -11.21 -14.14 5.42
CA ASP A 394 -9.97 -13.59 5.95
C ASP A 394 -9.54 -12.33 5.17
N MET A 395 -9.67 -12.33 3.84
CA MET A 395 -9.42 -11.14 3.00
C MET A 395 -10.39 -9.99 3.32
N LEU A 396 -11.69 -10.26 3.47
CA LEU A 396 -12.70 -9.25 3.78
C LEU A 396 -12.57 -8.71 5.21
N ALA A 397 -12.11 -9.54 6.15
CA ALA A 397 -11.81 -9.11 7.52
C ALA A 397 -10.59 -8.17 7.53
N ALA A 398 -9.54 -8.50 6.76
CA ALA A 398 -8.36 -7.64 6.62
C ALA A 398 -8.67 -6.33 5.88
N PHE A 399 -9.57 -6.37 4.90
CA PHE A 399 -9.89 -5.24 4.04
C PHE A 399 -11.40 -5.00 3.93
N PRO A 400 -12.05 -4.54 5.03
CA PRO A 400 -13.49 -4.35 5.10
C PRO A 400 -14.01 -3.24 4.18
N GLN A 401 -13.11 -2.41 3.64
CA GLN A 401 -13.43 -1.35 2.67
C GLN A 401 -13.66 -1.88 1.25
N LEU A 402 -13.21 -3.10 0.90
CA LEU A 402 -13.33 -3.62 -0.47
C LEU A 402 -14.77 -3.58 -1.00
N PRO A 403 -15.81 -3.98 -0.25
CA PRO A 403 -17.19 -3.87 -0.74
C PRO A 403 -17.61 -2.45 -1.09
N LEU A 404 -17.06 -1.43 -0.41
CA LEU A 404 -17.45 -0.03 -0.63
C LEU A 404 -17.01 0.50 -2.00
N SER A 405 -16.02 -0.13 -2.65
CA SER A 405 -15.61 0.23 -4.03
C SER A 405 -16.33 -0.55 -5.12
N ALA A 406 -17.32 -1.39 -4.77
CA ALA A 406 -18.20 -2.02 -5.73
C ALA A 406 -19.27 -1.05 -6.25
N HIS A 407 -19.53 -1.08 -7.56
CA HIS A 407 -20.65 -0.35 -8.13
C HIS A 407 -22.00 -0.99 -7.76
N SER A 408 -23.02 -0.17 -7.57
CA SER A 408 -24.36 -0.65 -7.24
C SER A 408 -24.95 -1.48 -8.38
N ARG A 409 -25.44 -2.69 -8.07
CA ARG A 409 -26.13 -3.59 -9.01
C ARG A 409 -27.44 -4.11 -8.41
N PRO A 410 -28.50 -4.27 -9.22
CA PRO A 410 -29.83 -4.63 -8.69
C PRO A 410 -29.97 -6.10 -8.26
N TYR A 411 -29.02 -6.96 -8.62
CA TYR A 411 -29.10 -8.41 -8.43
C TYR A 411 -28.03 -8.99 -7.49
N ALA A 412 -27.14 -8.15 -6.95
CA ALA A 412 -26.05 -8.59 -6.09
C ALA A 412 -25.69 -7.48 -5.10
N SER A 413 -25.45 -7.85 -3.83
CA SER A 413 -24.88 -6.91 -2.85
C SER A 413 -23.43 -6.59 -3.21
N GLU A 414 -22.93 -5.46 -2.69
CA GLU A 414 -21.53 -5.05 -2.77
C GLU A 414 -20.57 -6.14 -2.26
N GLU A 415 -20.91 -6.76 -1.12
CA GLU A 415 -20.14 -7.89 -0.58
C GLU A 415 -20.13 -9.08 -1.55
N GLN A 416 -21.29 -9.44 -2.12
CA GLN A 416 -21.39 -10.56 -3.05
C GLN A 416 -20.58 -10.31 -4.33
N GLN A 417 -20.60 -9.08 -4.85
CA GLN A 417 -19.77 -8.67 -5.97
C GLN A 417 -18.28 -8.79 -5.63
N THR A 418 -17.87 -8.33 -4.45
CA THR A 418 -16.50 -8.42 -3.96
C THR A 418 -16.03 -9.86 -3.83
N ARG A 419 -16.89 -10.75 -3.32
CA ARG A 419 -16.60 -12.19 -3.24
C ARG A 419 -16.33 -12.81 -4.61
N TRP A 420 -17.16 -12.50 -5.61
CA TRP A 420 -16.93 -12.99 -6.98
C TRP A 420 -15.65 -12.43 -7.59
N ALA A 421 -15.34 -11.16 -7.34
CA ALA A 421 -14.10 -10.54 -7.80
C ALA A 421 -12.87 -11.15 -7.11
N LEU A 422 -12.92 -11.43 -5.80
CA LEU A 422 -11.84 -12.13 -5.08
C LEU A 422 -11.63 -13.56 -5.58
N ASP A 423 -12.71 -14.30 -5.85
CA ASP A 423 -12.60 -15.65 -6.43
C ASP A 423 -11.90 -15.61 -7.81
N SER A 424 -12.26 -14.66 -8.67
CA SER A 424 -11.66 -14.51 -10.00
C SER A 424 -10.23 -13.95 -9.97
N ARG A 425 -10.03 -12.81 -9.31
CA ARG A 425 -8.78 -12.03 -9.34
C ARG A 425 -7.70 -12.60 -8.42
N VAL A 426 -8.08 -13.34 -7.37
CA VAL A 426 -7.14 -13.94 -6.42
C VAL A 426 -7.10 -15.46 -6.58
N ILE A 427 -8.21 -16.17 -6.32
CA ILE A 427 -8.18 -17.64 -6.26
C ILE A 427 -7.84 -18.25 -7.63
N ARG A 428 -8.56 -17.84 -8.69
CA ARG A 428 -8.32 -18.35 -10.04
C ARG A 428 -6.95 -17.91 -10.58
N LEU A 429 -6.52 -16.67 -10.32
CA LEU A 429 -5.20 -16.19 -10.71
C LEU A 429 -4.09 -17.02 -10.05
N PHE A 430 -4.12 -17.18 -8.72
CA PHE A 430 -3.07 -17.89 -7.98
C PHE A 430 -3.03 -19.37 -8.32
N ARG A 431 -4.18 -19.97 -8.64
CA ARG A 431 -4.23 -21.34 -9.18
C ARG A 431 -3.53 -21.42 -10.54
N LEU A 432 -3.79 -20.49 -11.46
CA LEU A 432 -3.12 -20.45 -12.76
C LEU A 432 -1.61 -20.26 -12.62
N LEU A 433 -1.18 -19.42 -11.68
CA LEU A 433 0.24 -19.23 -11.34
C LEU A 433 0.87 -20.50 -10.73
N GLY A 434 0.09 -21.47 -10.27
CA GLY A 434 0.58 -22.70 -9.63
C GLY A 434 0.91 -22.52 -8.15
N LEU A 435 0.42 -21.45 -7.52
CA LEU A 435 0.67 -21.15 -6.10
C LEU A 435 -0.29 -21.92 -5.17
N ILE A 436 -1.46 -22.28 -5.68
CA ILE A 436 -2.47 -23.07 -4.96
C ILE A 436 -3.01 -24.21 -5.82
N GLU A 437 -3.51 -25.24 -5.15
CA GLU A 437 -4.33 -26.28 -5.76
C GLU A 437 -5.72 -26.35 -5.09
N LEU A 438 -6.72 -26.77 -5.87
CA LEU A 438 -8.09 -26.94 -5.40
C LEU A 438 -8.40 -28.41 -5.19
N ASN A 439 -9.32 -28.73 -4.27
CA ASN A 439 -9.70 -30.11 -4.00
C ASN A 439 -10.41 -30.71 -5.22
N PRO A 440 -9.84 -31.74 -5.88
CA PRO A 440 -10.35 -32.27 -7.13
C PRO A 440 -11.74 -32.91 -6.99
N GLU A 441 -12.07 -33.47 -5.82
CA GLU A 441 -13.37 -34.12 -5.61
C GLU A 441 -14.53 -33.13 -5.74
N ARG A 442 -14.37 -31.89 -5.27
CA ARG A 442 -15.43 -30.87 -5.32
C ARG A 442 -15.49 -30.13 -6.65
N VAL A 443 -14.38 -30.07 -7.39
CA VAL A 443 -14.36 -29.56 -8.78
C VAL A 443 -15.23 -30.44 -9.68
N LEU A 444 -15.17 -31.77 -9.50
CA LEU A 444 -15.93 -32.74 -10.32
C LEU A 444 -17.45 -32.64 -10.11
N PHE A 445 -17.90 -32.36 -8.88
CA PHE A 445 -19.34 -32.30 -8.54
C PHE A 445 -19.96 -30.90 -8.69
N ARG A 446 -19.20 -29.88 -9.12
CA ARG A 446 -19.65 -28.48 -9.22
C ARG A 446 -20.27 -27.94 -7.91
N GLU A 447 -19.85 -28.49 -6.78
CA GLU A 447 -20.19 -27.94 -5.46
C GLU A 447 -19.19 -26.82 -5.17
N GLU A 448 -19.46 -25.63 -5.72
CA GLU A 448 -18.73 -24.41 -5.36
C GLU A 448 -18.81 -24.18 -3.83
N ALA A 449 -19.96 -24.51 -3.24
CA ALA A 449 -20.16 -24.53 -1.80
C ALA A 449 -19.21 -25.53 -1.11
N GLY A 450 -18.28 -25.00 -0.33
CA GLY A 450 -17.32 -25.77 0.45
C GLY A 450 -16.13 -26.30 -0.35
N GLN A 451 -15.87 -25.76 -1.55
CA GLN A 451 -14.59 -25.94 -2.23
C GLN A 451 -13.44 -25.64 -1.27
N ARG A 452 -12.32 -26.36 -1.43
CA ARG A 452 -11.13 -26.19 -0.61
C ARG A 452 -9.89 -25.93 -1.45
N LEU A 453 -8.95 -25.18 -0.88
CA LEU A 453 -7.64 -24.88 -1.45
C LEU A 453 -6.52 -25.20 -0.46
N ARG A 454 -5.31 -25.38 -0.97
CA ARG A 454 -4.06 -25.37 -0.18
C ARG A 454 -2.92 -24.83 -1.03
N ARG A 455 -1.82 -24.44 -0.41
CA ARG A 455 -0.60 -24.01 -1.13
C ARG A 455 0.12 -25.20 -1.75
N THR A 456 0.84 -24.96 -2.84
CA THR A 456 1.64 -25.99 -3.54
C THR A 456 3.09 -26.05 -3.03
N ALA A 457 3.81 -27.11 -3.40
CA ALA A 457 5.26 -27.18 -3.17
C ALA A 457 6.02 -26.06 -3.92
N LEU A 458 5.51 -25.66 -5.09
CA LEU A 458 6.03 -24.50 -5.83
C LEU A 458 5.92 -23.22 -5.00
N PHE A 459 4.78 -22.97 -4.35
CA PHE A 459 4.62 -21.84 -3.45
C PHE A 459 5.65 -21.86 -2.31
N GLU A 460 5.84 -22.99 -1.64
CA GLU A 460 6.82 -23.12 -0.54
C GLU A 460 8.25 -22.84 -1.00
N GLY A 461 8.57 -23.23 -2.23
CA GLY A 461 9.83 -22.92 -2.86
C GLY A 461 10.04 -21.43 -3.10
N VAL A 462 9.00 -20.71 -3.53
CA VAL A 462 9.07 -19.30 -3.93
C VAL A 462 8.91 -18.34 -2.74
N PHE A 463 8.04 -18.66 -1.79
CA PHE A 463 7.61 -17.81 -0.68
C PHE A 463 7.88 -18.46 0.68
N ALA A 464 9.15 -18.49 1.08
CA ALA A 464 9.54 -18.99 2.40
C ALA A 464 9.42 -17.88 3.45
N LYS A 465 8.68 -18.11 4.55
CA LYS A 465 8.52 -17.11 5.62
C LYS A 465 9.88 -16.64 6.18
N ALA A 466 10.03 -15.34 6.42
CA ALA A 466 11.09 -14.82 7.27
C ALA A 466 10.91 -15.40 8.69
N GLY A 467 11.99 -15.92 9.27
CA GLY A 467 11.95 -16.44 10.64
C GLY A 467 11.93 -15.29 11.62
N VAL A 468 11.13 -15.39 12.69
CA VAL A 468 11.26 -14.50 13.85
C VAL A 468 12.52 -14.94 14.59
N GLY A 469 13.66 -14.33 14.25
CA GLY A 469 14.97 -14.58 14.84
C GLY A 469 15.85 -15.58 14.08
N ASP A 470 16.83 -15.05 13.36
CA ASP A 470 18.15 -15.68 13.15
C ASP A 470 19.20 -14.75 13.78
#